data_AF-A0A536ZD58-F1
#
_entry.id   AF-A0A536ZD58-F1
#
_cell.length_a   1.000
_cell.length_b   1.000
_cell.length_c   1.000
_cell.angle_alpha   90.00
_cell.angle_beta   90.00
_cell.angle_gamma   90.00
#
_symmetry.space_group_name_H-M   'P 1'
#
loop_
_entity.id
_entity.type
_entity.pdbx_description
1 polymer ?
#
loop_
_entity_poly.entity_id
_entity_poly.type
_entity_poly.pdbx_seq_one_letter_code
_entity_poly.pdbx_strand_id
1 'polypeptide(L)'
;MAILDFISKQFIDIIQWTDDSRDTLSYRFPDEDKEIKRGAQLIVRESQIAQFVYLGQFGDTFGPGKYTLTTDNIPILSDLQGWKYGLESPFKADVYYVLTRLFTGNKWGTANPVMMRDQDFGVVRMRAFGIYDFKIVEPKLFLKEVAGTDDHFRLDEFNDTMRSRIVSVFSEAL
;
A
#
# COMPACT_ATOMS: atom_id res chain seq x y z
N MET A 1 16.67 -46.12 -5.06
CA MET A 1 15.92 -45.00 -5.66
C MET A 1 16.14 -43.76 -4.82
N ALA A 2 17.21 -42.99 -5.08
CA ALA A 2 17.60 -41.83 -4.27
C ALA A 2 18.14 -40.67 -5.15
N ILE A 3 17.73 -40.64 -6.43
CA ILE A 3 18.28 -39.70 -7.43
C ILE A 3 17.21 -38.68 -7.88
N LEU A 4 15.95 -38.84 -7.48
CA LEU A 4 14.84 -37.95 -7.89
C LEU A 4 14.52 -36.81 -6.93
N ASP A 5 15.14 -36.77 -5.74
CA ASP A 5 14.87 -35.73 -4.72
C ASP A 5 15.79 -34.50 -4.84
N PHE A 6 16.75 -34.50 -5.76
CA PHE A 6 17.70 -33.38 -5.93
C PHE A 6 17.29 -32.39 -7.05
N ILE A 7 16.27 -32.70 -7.86
CA ILE A 7 15.93 -31.92 -9.06
C ILE A 7 14.76 -30.93 -8.82
N SER A 8 14.12 -30.90 -7.64
CA SER A 8 12.85 -30.16 -7.48
C SER A 8 12.87 -28.75 -6.85
N LYS A 9 14.02 -28.13 -6.51
CA LYS A 9 13.98 -26.94 -5.61
C LYS A 9 14.81 -25.70 -6.00
N GLN A 10 14.80 -25.31 -7.26
CA GLN A 10 15.09 -23.90 -7.61
C GLN A 10 14.06 -23.38 -8.61
N PHE A 11 12.77 -23.46 -8.27
CA PHE A 11 11.80 -22.58 -8.91
C PHE A 11 12.13 -21.15 -8.47
N ILE A 12 12.44 -20.29 -9.44
CA ILE A 12 12.57 -18.86 -9.23
C ILE A 12 11.23 -18.38 -8.67
N ASP A 13 11.26 -17.80 -7.47
CA ASP A 13 10.06 -17.23 -6.87
C ASP A 13 9.65 -15.99 -7.66
N ILE A 14 8.36 -15.87 -8.02
CA ILE A 14 7.85 -14.69 -8.74
C ILE A 14 6.87 -13.98 -7.83
N ILE A 15 7.31 -12.87 -7.27
CA ILE A 15 6.50 -11.98 -6.45
C ILE A 15 5.80 -11.03 -7.41
N GLN A 16 4.50 -11.24 -7.61
CA GLN A 16 3.66 -10.38 -8.42
C GLN A 16 2.23 -10.36 -7.87
N TRP A 17 1.54 -9.25 -8.09
CA TRP A 17 0.12 -9.14 -7.76
C TRP A 17 -0.66 -8.42 -8.87
N THR A 18 -1.89 -8.86 -9.11
CA THR A 18 -2.83 -8.22 -10.03
C THR A 18 -4.11 -7.94 -9.25
N ASP A 19 -4.52 -6.67 -9.22
CA ASP A 19 -5.79 -6.26 -8.63
C ASP A 19 -6.94 -6.66 -9.54
N ASP A 20 -7.88 -7.46 -9.03
CA ASP A 20 -9.11 -7.88 -9.71
C ASP A 20 -10.36 -7.13 -9.20
N SER A 21 -10.28 -6.48 -8.04
CA SER A 21 -11.44 -5.93 -7.33
C SER A 21 -11.71 -4.45 -7.62
N ARG A 22 -10.71 -3.70 -8.11
CA ARG A 22 -10.77 -2.24 -8.38
C ARG A 22 -11.07 -1.37 -7.15
N ASP A 23 -11.02 -1.94 -5.96
CA ASP A 23 -11.26 -1.24 -4.69
C ASP A 23 -10.14 -1.48 -3.66
N THR A 24 -9.11 -2.23 -4.02
CA THR A 24 -7.93 -2.41 -3.16
C THR A 24 -7.04 -1.17 -3.23
N LEU A 25 -6.60 -0.66 -2.08
CA LEU A 25 -5.61 0.43 -2.01
C LEU A 25 -4.21 -0.10 -1.72
N SER A 26 -4.11 -1.08 -0.81
CA SER A 26 -2.87 -1.77 -0.47
C SER A 26 -3.12 -3.26 -0.25
N TYR A 27 -2.17 -4.08 -0.69
CA TYR A 27 -2.18 -5.53 -0.53
C TYR A 27 -0.82 -6.03 -0.07
N ARG A 28 -0.77 -6.76 1.04
CA ARG A 28 0.43 -7.47 1.48
C ARG A 28 0.50 -8.82 0.78
N PHE A 29 1.57 -9.07 0.05
CA PHE A 29 1.80 -10.34 -0.61
C PHE A 29 1.83 -11.48 0.43
N PRO A 30 1.01 -12.53 0.26
CA PRO A 30 0.90 -13.62 1.22
C PRO A 30 2.07 -14.57 1.02
N ASP A 31 3.09 -14.41 1.84
CA ASP A 31 4.18 -15.36 1.98
C ASP A 31 4.18 -15.85 3.43
N GLU A 32 3.82 -17.11 3.64
CA GLU A 32 3.65 -17.71 4.97
C GLU A 32 4.96 -17.68 5.79
N ASP A 33 6.08 -17.94 5.11
CA ASP A 33 7.41 -17.94 5.74
C ASP A 33 8.11 -16.57 5.64
N LYS A 34 7.56 -15.68 4.79
CA LYS A 34 8.11 -14.36 4.41
C LYS A 34 9.52 -14.43 3.85
N GLU A 35 9.95 -15.60 3.39
CA GLU A 35 11.31 -15.87 2.95
C GLU A 35 11.47 -15.60 1.46
N ILE A 36 12.05 -14.45 1.15
CA ILE A 36 12.36 -14.09 -0.23
C ILE A 36 13.62 -14.83 -0.65
N LYS A 37 13.46 -15.76 -1.60
CA LYS A 37 14.56 -16.53 -2.19
C LYS A 37 15.48 -15.62 -2.99
N ARG A 38 16.79 -15.86 -2.90
CA ARG A 38 17.77 -15.17 -3.74
C ARG A 38 17.51 -15.46 -5.23
N GLY A 39 17.47 -14.40 -6.03
CA GLY A 39 17.14 -14.49 -7.46
C GLY A 39 15.65 -14.45 -7.77
N ALA A 40 14.79 -14.29 -6.75
CA ALA A 40 13.36 -14.06 -6.96
C ALA A 40 13.10 -12.86 -7.88
N GLN A 41 12.03 -12.93 -8.65
CA GLN A 41 11.62 -11.88 -9.58
C GLN A 41 10.47 -11.09 -8.96
N LEU A 42 10.66 -9.79 -8.81
CA LEU A 42 9.59 -8.86 -8.45
C LEU A 42 9.03 -8.27 -9.74
N ILE A 43 7.71 -8.34 -9.93
CA ILE A 43 7.02 -7.72 -11.06
C ILE A 43 6.03 -6.71 -10.52
N VAL A 44 6.29 -5.43 -10.80
CA VAL A 44 5.45 -4.30 -10.42
C VAL A 44 4.76 -3.75 -11.66
N ARG A 45 3.45 -3.56 -11.62
CA ARG A 45 2.67 -3.03 -12.74
C ARG A 45 2.70 -1.50 -12.78
N GLU A 46 2.36 -0.90 -13.91
CA GLU A 46 2.34 0.56 -14.14
C GLU A 46 1.57 1.36 -13.07
N SER A 47 0.46 0.81 -12.56
CA SER A 47 -0.37 1.44 -11.54
C SER A 47 -0.06 0.99 -10.11
N GLN A 48 1.12 0.40 -9.89
CA GLN A 48 1.54 -0.18 -8.61
C GLN A 48 2.89 0.37 -8.18
N ILE A 49 3.09 0.38 -6.87
CA ILE A 49 4.41 0.45 -6.25
C ILE A 49 4.52 -0.73 -5.28
N ALA A 50 5.67 -1.40 -5.26
CA ALA A 50 6.00 -2.39 -4.25
C ALA A 50 6.89 -1.78 -3.17
N GLN A 51 6.44 -1.84 -1.91
CA GLN A 51 7.17 -1.37 -0.74
C GLN A 51 7.61 -2.56 0.11
N PHE A 52 8.91 -2.67 0.36
CA PHE A 52 9.46 -3.70 1.23
C PHE A 52 9.46 -3.21 2.68
N VAL A 53 9.12 -4.09 3.61
CA VAL A 53 9.25 -3.85 5.06
C VAL A 53 10.11 -4.96 5.65
N TYR A 54 11.23 -4.55 6.26
CA TYR A 54 12.21 -5.46 6.85
C TYR A 54 12.35 -5.15 8.33
N LEU A 55 12.17 -6.15 9.19
CA LEU A 55 12.25 -6.01 10.65
C LEU A 55 11.44 -4.82 11.20
N GLY A 56 10.28 -4.55 10.60
CA GLY A 56 9.39 -3.43 10.99
C GLY A 56 9.81 -2.06 10.45
N GLN A 57 10.81 -1.97 9.58
CA GLN A 57 11.24 -0.72 8.95
C GLN A 57 11.01 -0.73 7.44
N PHE A 58 10.63 0.42 6.88
CA PHE A 58 10.47 0.57 5.42
C PHE A 58 11.81 0.49 4.71
N GLY A 59 12.01 -0.58 3.94
CA GLY A 59 13.14 -0.74 3.05
C GLY A 59 12.90 -0.07 1.69
N ASP A 60 13.36 -0.74 0.64
CA ASP A 60 13.29 -0.23 -0.72
C ASP A 60 11.88 -0.17 -1.29
N THR A 61 11.72 0.78 -2.22
CA THR A 61 10.47 1.05 -2.93
C THR A 61 10.71 0.84 -4.41
N PHE A 62 9.97 -0.09 -5.01
CA PHE A 62 10.11 -0.44 -6.42
C PHE A 62 8.91 0.10 -7.21
N GLY A 63 9.19 0.94 -8.20
CA GLY A 63 8.20 1.39 -9.18
C GLY A 63 7.90 0.33 -10.23
N PRO A 64 7.09 0.65 -11.25
CA PRO A 64 6.76 -0.28 -12.34
C PRO A 64 7.99 -0.91 -13.00
N GLY A 65 7.90 -2.20 -13.30
CA GLY A 65 8.98 -2.93 -13.97
C GLY A 65 9.22 -4.33 -13.41
N LYS A 66 10.28 -4.96 -13.92
CA LYS A 66 10.75 -6.28 -13.50
C LYS A 66 12.10 -6.14 -12.81
N TYR A 67 12.21 -6.66 -11.60
CA TYR A 67 13.42 -6.56 -10.78
C TYR A 67 13.86 -7.95 -10.35
N THR A 68 15.17 -8.19 -10.38
CA THR A 68 15.76 -9.41 -9.80
C THR A 68 16.20 -9.09 -8.38
N LEU A 69 15.57 -9.74 -7.41
CA LEU A 69 15.87 -9.58 -6.00
C LEU A 69 17.12 -10.40 -5.68
N THR A 70 18.22 -9.68 -5.50
CA THR A 70 19.49 -10.23 -5.00
C THR A 70 19.88 -9.46 -3.75
N THR A 71 20.59 -10.12 -2.85
CA THR A 71 21.06 -9.54 -1.59
C THR A 71 21.92 -8.27 -1.79
N ASP A 72 22.53 -8.13 -2.97
CA ASP A 72 23.40 -7.01 -3.33
C ASP A 72 22.64 -5.76 -3.82
N ASN A 73 21.36 -5.88 -4.20
CA ASN A 73 20.57 -4.81 -4.84
C ASN A 73 19.48 -4.19 -3.94
N ILE A 74 19.51 -4.44 -2.63
CA ILE A 74 18.54 -3.91 -1.66
C ILE A 74 19.31 -3.02 -0.64
N PRO A 75 19.57 -1.74 -0.96
CA PRO A 75 20.47 -0.84 -0.22
C PRO A 75 20.27 -0.79 1.30
N ILE A 76 19.03 -0.90 1.79
CA ILE A 76 18.75 -0.80 3.24
C ILE A 76 19.04 -2.12 3.99
N LEU A 77 19.02 -3.27 3.31
CA LEU A 77 19.53 -4.52 3.91
C LEU A 77 21.06 -4.51 4.05
N SER A 78 21.74 -3.74 3.19
CA SER A 78 23.19 -3.59 3.21
C SER A 78 23.69 -2.70 4.35
N ASP A 79 22.94 -1.65 4.74
CA ASP A 79 23.33 -0.68 5.77
C ASP A 79 22.95 -1.08 7.21
N LEU A 80 22.04 -2.04 7.41
CA LEU A 80 21.77 -2.68 8.72
C LEU A 80 22.84 -3.73 9.07
N GLN A 81 24.09 -3.41 8.70
CA GLN A 81 25.28 -4.24 8.50
C GLN A 81 25.87 -4.83 9.80
N GLY A 82 25.08 -5.62 10.52
CA GLY A 82 25.48 -6.33 11.73
C GLY A 82 25.72 -7.83 11.56
N TRP A 83 25.53 -8.41 10.36
CA TRP A 83 25.58 -9.87 10.20
C TRP A 83 26.93 -10.36 9.66
N LYS A 84 27.70 -10.99 10.55
CA LYS A 84 29.05 -11.54 10.35
C LYS A 84 29.07 -12.97 9.74
N TYR A 85 27.98 -13.43 9.15
CA TYR A 85 27.85 -14.78 8.59
C TYR A 85 27.28 -14.72 7.17
N GLY A 86 27.93 -15.45 6.27
CA GLY A 86 27.87 -15.29 4.81
C GLY A 86 26.49 -15.26 4.15
N LEU A 87 26.43 -14.45 3.10
CA LEU A 87 25.28 -14.04 2.29
C LEU A 87 24.75 -15.14 1.35
N GLU A 88 24.45 -16.33 1.89
CA GLU A 88 23.81 -17.42 1.13
C GLU A 88 22.37 -17.73 1.59
N SER A 89 21.85 -17.04 2.61
CA SER A 89 20.55 -17.35 3.21
C SER A 89 19.40 -16.51 2.63
N PRO A 90 18.18 -17.08 2.49
CA PRO A 90 16.94 -16.31 2.32
C PRO A 90 16.81 -15.21 3.38
N PHE A 91 16.16 -14.10 3.02
CA PHE A 91 15.88 -13.00 3.95
C PHE A 91 14.37 -12.85 4.16
N LYS A 92 13.99 -12.43 5.38
CA LYS A 92 12.58 -12.26 5.76
C LYS A 92 12.10 -10.82 5.57
N ALA A 93 11.20 -10.59 4.62
CA ALA A 93 10.63 -9.26 4.39
C ALA A 93 9.16 -9.34 3.98
N ASP A 94 8.38 -8.35 4.40
CA ASP A 94 7.02 -8.15 3.91
C ASP A 94 7.06 -7.31 2.62
N VAL A 95 6.24 -7.69 1.64
CA VAL A 95 6.07 -6.94 0.39
C VAL A 95 4.65 -6.41 0.29
N TYR A 96 4.52 -5.09 0.29
CA TYR A 96 3.24 -4.39 0.12
C TYR A 96 3.14 -3.86 -1.31
N TYR A 97 2.08 -4.22 -2.01
CA TYR A 97 1.68 -3.55 -3.25
C TYR A 97 0.70 -2.44 -2.94
N VAL A 98 1.02 -1.22 -3.38
CA VAL A 98 0.18 -0.03 -3.22
C VAL A 98 -0.26 0.45 -4.60
N LEU A 99 -1.57 0.66 -4.79
CA LEU A 99 -2.09 1.19 -6.04
C LEU A 99 -1.94 2.72 -6.13
N THR A 100 -1.33 3.17 -7.21
CA THR A 100 -1.01 4.61 -7.45
C THR A 100 -1.89 5.25 -8.52
N ARG A 101 -2.86 4.51 -9.06
CA ARG A 101 -3.84 5.06 -10.01
C ARG A 101 -4.75 6.10 -9.33
N LEU A 102 -5.42 6.89 -10.15
CA LEU A 102 -6.48 7.77 -9.68
C LEU A 102 -7.72 6.95 -9.27
N PHE A 103 -8.21 7.20 -8.07
CA PHE A 103 -9.48 6.69 -7.54
C PHE A 103 -10.51 7.80 -7.67
N THR A 104 -11.48 7.59 -8.56
CA THR A 104 -12.45 8.63 -8.94
C THR A 104 -13.87 8.30 -8.46
N GLY A 105 -14.68 9.33 -8.28
CA GLY A 105 -16.11 9.19 -8.03
C GLY A 105 -16.46 8.81 -6.60
N ASN A 106 -15.55 9.04 -5.65
CA ASN A 106 -15.82 8.85 -4.23
C ASN A 106 -16.77 9.96 -3.76
N LYS A 107 -17.85 9.59 -3.08
CA LYS A 107 -18.89 10.53 -2.67
C LYS A 107 -18.69 10.97 -1.23
N TRP A 108 -18.94 12.24 -0.95
CA TRP A 108 -19.02 12.76 0.41
C TRP A 108 -20.29 13.60 0.57
N GLY A 109 -20.73 13.77 1.81
CA GLY A 109 -21.84 14.66 2.11
C GLY A 109 -22.14 14.75 3.60
N THR A 110 -22.76 15.86 3.98
CA THR A 110 -23.17 16.11 5.36
C THR A 110 -24.37 15.22 5.72
N ALA A 111 -24.20 14.33 6.71
CA ALA A 111 -25.31 13.49 7.19
C ALA A 111 -26.41 14.35 7.84
N ASN A 112 -26.01 15.29 8.69
CA ASN A 112 -26.88 16.28 9.32
C ASN A 112 -26.65 17.67 8.69
N PRO A 113 -27.69 18.52 8.60
CA PRO A 113 -27.50 19.89 8.18
C PRO A 113 -26.54 20.64 9.11
N VAL A 114 -25.66 21.45 8.54
CA VAL A 114 -24.80 22.39 9.26
C VAL A 114 -25.54 23.71 9.39
N MET A 115 -25.56 24.27 10.60
CA MET A 115 -26.16 25.58 10.86
C MET A 115 -25.17 26.67 10.43
N MET A 116 -25.60 27.60 9.57
CA MET A 116 -24.80 28.80 9.26
C MET A 116 -25.68 30.05 9.25
N ARG A 117 -25.04 31.21 9.37
CA ARG A 117 -25.71 32.50 9.21
C ARG A 117 -25.45 33.04 7.82
N ASP A 118 -26.51 33.20 7.06
CA ASP A 118 -26.53 33.84 5.76
C ASP A 118 -26.99 35.30 5.88
N GLN A 119 -26.47 36.17 5.01
CA GLN A 119 -26.75 37.61 5.05
C GLN A 119 -28.17 37.95 4.59
N ASP A 120 -28.71 37.20 3.63
CA ASP A 120 -30.02 37.43 3.02
C ASP A 120 -31.12 36.61 3.72
N PHE A 121 -30.77 35.41 4.17
CA PHE A 121 -31.73 34.43 4.69
C PHE A 121 -31.69 34.22 6.21
N GLY A 122 -30.73 34.85 6.92
CA GLY A 122 -30.59 34.70 8.36
C GLY A 122 -30.00 33.34 8.76
N VAL A 123 -30.54 32.67 9.78
CA VAL A 123 -30.02 31.37 10.20
C VAL A 123 -30.56 30.27 9.28
N VAL A 124 -29.67 29.63 8.52
CA VAL A 124 -30.02 28.59 7.56
C VAL A 124 -29.42 27.24 7.93
N ARG A 125 -30.07 26.18 7.45
CA ARG A 125 -29.62 24.78 7.57
C ARG A 125 -29.10 24.31 6.23
N MET A 126 -27.79 24.26 6.08
CA MET A 126 -27.16 23.86 4.84
C MET A 126 -26.82 22.37 4.85
N ARG A 127 -27.04 21.69 3.73
CA ARG A 127 -26.45 20.39 3.45
C ARG A 127 -25.59 20.51 2.21
N ALA A 128 -24.44 19.83 2.22
CA ALA A 128 -23.55 19.76 1.08
C ALA A 128 -23.28 18.31 0.70
N PHE A 129 -23.18 18.08 -0.60
CA PHE A 129 -22.84 16.80 -1.19
C PHE A 129 -21.85 17.05 -2.31
N GLY A 130 -20.89 16.14 -2.48
CA GLY A 130 -19.90 16.27 -3.53
C GLY A 130 -19.22 14.95 -3.85
N ILE A 131 -18.28 15.04 -4.78
CA ILE A 131 -17.39 13.96 -5.15
C ILE A 131 -15.95 14.41 -4.93
N TYR A 132 -15.07 13.46 -4.63
CA TYR A 132 -13.64 13.69 -4.56
C TYR A 132 -12.89 12.54 -5.22
N ASP A 133 -11.75 12.90 -5.81
CA ASP A 133 -10.83 11.97 -6.41
C ASP A 133 -9.50 12.06 -5.67
N PHE A 134 -8.79 10.93 -5.54
CA PHE A 134 -7.49 10.90 -4.89
C PHE A 134 -6.57 9.87 -5.55
N LYS A 135 -5.27 9.99 -5.29
CA LYS A 135 -4.28 8.97 -5.62
C LYS A 135 -3.23 8.93 -4.53
N ILE A 136 -2.60 7.77 -4.33
CA ILE A 136 -1.51 7.62 -3.38
C ILE A 136 -0.21 8.08 -4.05
N VAL A 137 0.46 9.06 -3.44
CA VAL A 137 1.71 9.65 -3.94
C VAL A 137 2.93 9.25 -3.11
N GLU A 138 2.74 8.99 -1.82
CA GLU A 138 3.79 8.57 -0.89
C GLU A 138 3.42 7.24 -0.22
N PRO A 139 3.82 6.09 -0.80
CA PRO A 139 3.45 4.77 -0.30
C PRO A 139 3.89 4.51 1.14
N LYS A 140 5.10 4.93 1.53
CA LYS A 140 5.61 4.75 2.89
C LYS A 140 4.76 5.50 3.92
N LEU A 141 4.41 6.75 3.62
CA LEU A 141 3.55 7.57 4.49
C LEU A 141 2.14 6.98 4.58
N PHE A 142 1.59 6.56 3.44
CA PHE A 142 0.27 5.92 3.39
C PHE A 142 0.23 4.64 4.23
N LEU A 143 1.21 3.75 4.09
CA LEU A 143 1.30 2.53 4.89
C LEU A 143 1.50 2.84 6.38
N LYS A 144 2.29 3.87 6.70
CA LYS A 144 2.59 4.24 8.09
C LYS A 144 1.40 4.84 8.83
N GLU A 145 0.67 5.75 8.18
CA GLU A 145 -0.32 6.61 8.85
C GLU A 145 -1.77 6.24 8.52
N VAL A 146 -2.01 5.47 7.45
CA VAL A 146 -3.37 5.17 6.96
C VAL A 146 -3.65 3.66 6.97
N ALA A 147 -2.93 2.87 6.17
CA ALA A 147 -3.21 1.43 6.04
C ALA A 147 -2.67 0.60 7.22
N GLY A 148 -1.61 1.07 7.89
CA GLY A 148 -0.98 0.35 8.98
C GLY A 148 -0.41 -1.01 8.56
N THR A 149 -0.70 -2.04 9.34
CA THR A 149 -0.24 -3.42 9.11
C THR A 149 -1.28 -4.31 8.41
N ASP A 150 -2.36 -3.73 7.92
CA ASP A 150 -3.44 -4.42 7.23
C ASP A 150 -2.90 -5.17 5.99
N ASP A 151 -3.32 -6.41 5.81
CA ASP A 151 -2.93 -7.23 4.67
C ASP A 151 -3.74 -6.92 3.41
N HIS A 152 -4.96 -6.38 3.54
CA HIS A 152 -5.81 -6.02 2.43
C HIS A 152 -6.63 -4.77 2.74
N PHE A 153 -6.01 -3.59 2.61
CA PHE A 153 -6.67 -2.31 2.89
C PHE A 153 -7.50 -1.84 1.70
N ARG A 154 -8.81 -1.66 1.93
CA ARG A 154 -9.79 -1.36 0.87
C ARG A 154 -10.25 0.10 0.86
N LEU A 155 -10.88 0.46 -0.25
CA LEU A 155 -11.38 1.80 -0.53
C LEU A 155 -12.52 2.23 0.40
N ASP A 156 -13.39 1.31 0.82
CA ASP A 156 -14.47 1.60 1.76
C ASP A 156 -13.96 2.03 3.13
N GLU A 157 -12.95 1.34 3.66
CA GLU A 157 -12.28 1.69 4.93
C GLU A 157 -11.68 3.10 4.87
N PHE A 158 -11.06 3.44 3.74
CA PHE A 158 -10.52 4.78 3.51
C PHE A 158 -11.61 5.85 3.36
N ASN A 159 -12.69 5.53 2.63
CA ASN A 159 -13.77 6.45 2.34
C ASN A 159 -14.52 6.91 3.59
N ASP A 160 -14.68 6.04 4.59
CA ASP A 160 -15.33 6.39 5.85
C ASP A 160 -14.59 7.48 6.62
N THR A 161 -13.26 7.32 6.70
CA THR A 161 -12.38 8.30 7.34
C THR A 161 -12.37 9.63 6.56
N MET A 162 -12.23 9.56 5.24
CA MET A 162 -12.15 10.74 4.38
C MET A 162 -13.45 11.54 4.35
N ARG A 163 -14.60 10.88 4.26
CA ARG A 163 -15.92 11.54 4.32
C ARG A 163 -16.07 12.36 5.60
N SER A 164 -15.69 11.79 6.73
CA SER A 164 -15.74 12.47 8.03
C SER A 164 -14.81 13.69 8.07
N ARG A 165 -13.58 13.55 7.55
CA ARG A 165 -12.60 14.64 7.44
C ARG A 165 -13.11 15.78 6.56
N ILE A 166 -13.65 15.48 5.38
CA ILE A 166 -14.16 16.48 4.44
C ILE A 166 -15.33 17.24 5.05
N VAL A 167 -16.26 16.54 5.71
CA VAL A 167 -17.40 17.20 6.39
C VAL A 167 -16.94 18.12 7.52
N SER A 168 -15.92 17.72 8.29
CA SER A 168 -15.34 18.57 9.33
C SER A 168 -14.76 19.87 8.75
N VAL A 169 -13.87 19.75 7.77
CA VAL A 169 -13.21 20.90 7.12
C VAL A 169 -14.24 21.80 6.43
N PHE A 170 -15.23 21.21 5.77
CA PHE A 170 -16.33 21.96 5.18
C PHE A 170 -17.08 22.77 6.24
N SER A 171 -17.45 22.14 7.37
CA SER A 171 -18.20 22.80 8.44
C SER A 171 -17.41 23.93 9.11
N GLU A 172 -16.08 23.80 9.22
CA GLU A 172 -15.19 24.85 9.73
C GLU A 172 -15.02 26.03 8.76
N ALA A 173 -15.19 25.80 7.46
CA ALA A 173 -15.05 26.83 6.43
C ALA A 173 -16.32 27.69 6.21
N LEU A 174 -17.46 27.26 6.78
CA LEU A 174 -18.74 27.96 6.75
C LEU A 174 -18.84 29.05 7.82
#